data_AF-A0A832SSK6-F1
#
_entry.id   AF-A0A832SSK6-F1
#
_cell.length_a   1.000
_cell.length_b   1.000
_cell.length_c   1.000
_cell.angle_alpha   90.00
_cell.angle_beta   90.00
_cell.angle_gamma   90.00
#
_symmetry.space_group_name_H-M   'P 1'
#
loop_
_entity.id
_entity.type
_entity.pdbx_description
1 polymer ?
#
loop_
_entity_poly.entity_id
_entity_poly.type
_entity_poly.pdbx_seq_one_letter_code
_entity_poly.pdbx_strand_id
1 'polypeptide(L)'
;MEGLLIGRFQPFHLGHLAAVKFALTHVDKLYIGIGSSNRFNEKRNPFTAEERKEMIELSVEKSDLEKCKIYFIPDVNDHEKWTYHVDSIVPKYDLVFSNDDFTHELYKRRGIKVISVPLKQREILSGTDIRQKIAVGQSWSEFVPKGTATVLLKINAKDRIAKL
;
A
#
# COMPACT_ATOMS: atom_id res chain seq x y z
N MET A 1 -18.93 -9.86 2.29
CA MET A 1 -18.20 -8.99 3.24
C MET A 1 -17.09 -8.28 2.48
N GLU A 2 -17.01 -6.96 2.60
CA GLU A 2 -16.03 -6.13 1.88
C GLU A 2 -14.97 -5.57 2.85
N GLY A 3 -13.70 -5.63 2.45
CA GLY A 3 -12.57 -5.19 3.27
C GLY A 3 -11.80 -4.03 2.66
N LEU A 4 -11.09 -3.28 3.47
CA LEU A 4 -10.23 -2.17 3.05
C LEU A 4 -8.82 -2.34 3.62
N LEU A 5 -7.82 -2.37 2.73
CA LEU A 5 -6.40 -2.30 3.08
C LEU A 5 -5.82 -1.01 2.51
N ILE A 6 -5.33 -0.12 3.37
CA ILE A 6 -4.74 1.16 2.95
C ILE A 6 -3.24 1.16 3.20
N GLY A 7 -2.49 1.64 2.22
CA GLY A 7 -1.06 1.86 2.35
C GLY A 7 -0.54 2.88 1.34
N ARG A 8 0.62 3.46 1.61
CA ARG A 8 1.29 4.33 0.63
C ARG A 8 1.95 3.53 -0.48
N PHE A 9 2.37 2.30 -0.20
CA PHE A 9 3.01 1.39 -1.15
C PHE A 9 4.22 2.01 -1.90
N GLN A 10 5.16 2.58 -1.15
CA GLN A 10 6.34 3.30 -1.68
C GLN A 10 7.66 2.53 -1.42
N PRO A 11 7.97 1.42 -2.11
CA PRO A 11 7.17 0.71 -3.13
C PRO A 11 6.26 -0.37 -2.52
N PHE A 12 5.52 -1.10 -3.37
CA PHE A 12 4.79 -2.31 -2.98
C PHE A 12 5.75 -3.49 -2.74
N HIS A 13 5.89 -3.97 -1.51
CA HIS A 13 6.87 -4.99 -1.11
C HIS A 13 6.21 -6.31 -0.65
N LEU A 14 7.03 -7.33 -0.38
CA LEU A 14 6.53 -8.67 -0.02
C LEU A 14 5.64 -8.69 1.23
N GLY A 15 5.87 -7.78 2.18
CA GLY A 15 4.99 -7.59 3.34
C GLY A 15 3.57 -7.16 2.93
N HIS A 16 3.43 -6.25 1.95
CA HIS A 16 2.12 -5.84 1.44
C HIS A 16 1.44 -6.95 0.64
N LEU A 17 2.20 -7.74 -0.14
CA LEU A 17 1.64 -8.90 -0.83
C LEU A 17 1.08 -9.94 0.16
N ALA A 18 1.80 -10.19 1.26
CA ALA A 18 1.29 -11.04 2.34
C ALA A 18 0.02 -10.45 2.99
N ALA A 19 -0.03 -9.13 3.16
CA ALA A 19 -1.22 -8.44 3.67
C ALA A 19 -2.44 -8.59 2.77
N VAL A 20 -2.27 -8.44 1.46
CA VAL A 20 -3.34 -8.64 0.46
C VAL A 20 -3.87 -10.07 0.54
N LYS A 21 -2.97 -11.07 0.53
CA LYS A 21 -3.37 -12.49 0.62
C LYS A 21 -4.11 -12.79 1.92
N PHE A 22 -3.60 -12.28 3.05
CA PHE A 22 -4.26 -12.44 4.34
C PHE A 22 -5.65 -11.80 4.34
N ALA A 23 -5.79 -10.57 3.84
CA ALA A 23 -7.07 -9.89 3.77
C ALA A 23 -8.09 -10.68 2.93
N LEU A 24 -7.68 -11.22 1.78
CA LEU A 24 -8.54 -12.05 0.92
C LEU A 24 -8.98 -13.38 1.54
N THR A 25 -8.35 -13.85 2.64
CA THR A 25 -8.89 -14.99 3.42
C THR A 25 -10.04 -14.61 4.35
N HIS A 26 -10.27 -13.31 4.56
CA HIS A 26 -11.29 -12.79 5.46
C HIS A 26 -12.45 -12.11 4.74
N VAL A 27 -12.29 -11.70 3.47
CA VAL A 27 -13.32 -10.95 2.73
C VAL A 27 -13.52 -11.50 1.33
N ASP A 28 -14.74 -11.34 0.82
CA ASP A 28 -15.08 -11.74 -0.56
C ASP A 28 -14.47 -10.78 -1.58
N LYS A 29 -14.31 -9.51 -1.19
CA LYS A 29 -13.81 -8.43 -2.01
C LYS A 29 -12.95 -7.49 -1.19
N LEU A 30 -11.79 -7.14 -1.75
CA LEU A 30 -10.81 -6.28 -1.09
C LEU A 30 -10.67 -4.95 -1.84
N TYR A 31 -10.85 -3.86 -1.12
CA TYR A 31 -10.49 -2.52 -1.55
C TYR A 31 -9.05 -2.23 -1.14
N ILE A 32 -8.19 -1.92 -2.11
CA ILE A 32 -6.80 -1.52 -1.88
C ILE A 32 -6.71 -0.01 -2.06
N GLY A 33 -6.57 0.72 -0.97
CA GLY A 33 -6.42 2.17 -0.99
C GLY A 33 -4.96 2.58 -1.09
N ILE A 34 -4.57 3.16 -2.22
CA ILE A 34 -3.27 3.80 -2.39
C ILE A 34 -3.34 5.18 -1.74
N GLY A 35 -2.87 5.26 -0.50
CA GLY A 35 -2.77 6.50 0.28
C GLY A 35 -1.69 7.44 -0.24
N SER A 36 -1.80 8.72 0.11
CA SER A 36 -0.92 9.79 -0.41
C SER A 36 -0.83 9.74 -1.94
N SER A 37 -1.98 9.53 -2.60
CA SER A 37 -2.03 9.36 -4.06
C SER A 37 -1.57 10.61 -4.83
N ASN A 38 -1.74 11.79 -4.21
CA ASN A 38 -1.29 13.09 -4.70
C ASN A 38 0.19 13.41 -4.42
N ARG A 39 0.95 12.51 -3.78
CA ARG A 39 2.38 12.69 -3.45
C ARG A 39 3.26 11.83 -4.35
N PHE A 40 4.23 12.45 -5.00
CA PHE A 40 5.22 11.82 -5.87
C PHE A 40 6.47 12.71 -5.98
N ASN A 41 7.60 12.17 -6.44
CA ASN A 41 8.88 12.90 -6.52
C ASN A 41 9.31 13.55 -5.18
N GLU A 42 9.07 12.84 -4.07
CA GLU A 42 9.54 13.22 -2.74
C GLU A 42 10.34 12.06 -2.13
N LYS A 43 11.34 12.30 -1.27
CA LYS A 43 12.11 11.22 -0.60
C LYS A 43 11.23 10.14 0.05
N ARG A 44 10.12 10.56 0.65
CA ARG A 44 9.16 9.68 1.34
C ARG A 44 8.12 9.07 0.39
N ASN A 45 7.91 9.67 -0.78
CA ASN A 45 6.92 9.31 -1.79
C ASN A 45 7.52 9.47 -3.21
N PRO A 46 8.48 8.61 -3.62
CA PRO A 46 9.16 8.79 -4.90
C PRO A 46 8.32 8.38 -6.12
N PHE A 47 7.31 7.54 -5.93
CA PHE A 47 6.51 6.95 -7.02
C PHE A 47 5.10 7.55 -7.07
N THR A 48 4.58 7.73 -8.27
CA THR A 48 3.20 8.19 -8.54
C THR A 48 2.16 7.16 -8.10
N ALA A 49 0.89 7.55 -8.01
CA ALA A 49 -0.19 6.60 -7.72
C ALA A 49 -0.31 5.51 -8.81
N GLU A 50 -0.16 5.89 -10.08
CA GLU A 50 -0.23 4.95 -11.21
C GLU A 50 0.92 3.95 -11.21
N GLU A 51 2.16 4.39 -10.96
CA GLU A 51 3.29 3.47 -10.84
C GLU A 51 3.07 2.46 -9.71
N ARG A 52 2.50 2.90 -8.59
CA ARG A 52 2.18 2.02 -7.46
C ARG A 52 1.04 1.06 -7.77
N LYS A 53 0.03 1.51 -8.52
CA LYS A 53 -1.03 0.65 -9.04
C LYS A 53 -0.45 -0.43 -9.96
N GLU A 54 0.41 -0.04 -10.91
CA GLU A 54 1.11 -0.98 -11.81
C GLU A 54 1.93 -2.00 -11.00
N MET A 55 2.65 -1.56 -9.95
CA MET A 55 3.38 -2.46 -9.06
C MET A 55 2.46 -3.50 -8.39
N ILE A 56 1.27 -3.09 -7.92
CA ILE A 56 0.30 -4.00 -7.29
C ILE A 56 -0.26 -4.99 -8.33
N GLU A 57 -0.74 -4.47 -9.47
CA GLU A 57 -1.40 -5.26 -10.52
C GLU A 57 -0.46 -6.32 -11.12
N LEU A 58 0.84 -6.02 -11.25
CA LEU A 58 1.84 -6.98 -11.72
C LEU A 58 2.34 -7.94 -10.63
N SER A 59 2.01 -7.70 -9.36
CA SER A 59 2.53 -8.47 -8.21
C SER A 59 1.51 -9.37 -7.54
N VAL A 60 0.22 -9.09 -7.72
CA VAL A 60 -0.88 -9.90 -7.19
C VAL A 60 -1.33 -10.89 -8.26
N GLU A 61 -1.56 -12.14 -7.86
CA GLU A 61 -2.03 -13.18 -8.78
C GLU A 61 -3.36 -12.78 -9.42
N LYS A 62 -3.57 -13.11 -10.69
CA LYS A 62 -4.76 -12.65 -11.45
C LYS A 62 -6.07 -13.02 -10.76
N SER A 63 -6.18 -14.23 -10.22
CA SER A 63 -7.37 -14.71 -9.49
C SER A 63 -7.65 -13.94 -8.20
N ASP A 64 -6.59 -13.46 -7.53
CA ASP A 64 -6.72 -12.62 -6.34
C ASP A 64 -7.08 -11.18 -6.74
N LEU A 65 -6.50 -10.69 -7.84
CA LEU A 65 -6.75 -9.35 -8.35
C LEU A 65 -8.20 -9.17 -8.83
N GLU A 66 -8.85 -10.23 -9.34
CA GLU A 66 -10.28 -10.23 -9.70
C GLU A 66 -11.20 -9.94 -8.51
N LYS A 67 -10.74 -10.22 -7.29
CA LYS A 67 -11.44 -9.90 -6.04
C LYS A 67 -11.03 -8.54 -5.47
N CYS A 68 -10.08 -7.85 -6.09
CA CYS A 68 -9.56 -6.58 -5.63
C CYS A 68 -10.12 -5.41 -6.46
N LYS A 69 -10.29 -4.25 -5.82
CA LYS A 69 -10.42 -2.95 -6.51
C LYS A 69 -9.47 -1.93 -5.90
N ILE A 70 -8.75 -1.20 -6.73
CA ILE A 70 -7.76 -0.22 -6.30
C ILE A 70 -8.39 1.19 -6.34
N TYR A 71 -8.17 1.96 -5.28
CA TYR A 71 -8.65 3.34 -5.13
C TYR A 71 -7.48 4.27 -4.77
N PHE A 72 -7.49 5.48 -5.32
CA PHE A 72 -6.50 6.51 -5.00
C PHE A 72 -7.04 7.43 -3.92
N ILE A 73 -6.32 7.52 -2.80
CA ILE A 73 -6.74 8.28 -1.62
C ILE A 73 -5.71 9.39 -1.40
N PRO A 74 -6.01 10.65 -1.79
CA PRO A 74 -5.08 11.75 -1.59
C PRO A 74 -5.01 12.14 -0.10
N ASP A 75 -3.90 12.75 0.30
CA ASP A 75 -3.79 13.31 1.65
C ASP A 75 -4.74 14.52 1.79
N VAL A 76 -5.33 14.68 2.97
CA VAL A 76 -6.09 15.86 3.36
C VAL A 76 -5.40 16.55 4.54
N ASN A 77 -5.55 17.87 4.67
CA ASN A 77 -4.89 18.64 5.74
C ASN A 77 -5.45 18.32 7.14
N ASP A 78 -6.62 17.70 7.23
CA ASP A 78 -7.35 17.42 8.47
C ASP A 78 -7.44 15.91 8.72
N HIS A 79 -6.66 15.42 9.68
CA HIS A 79 -6.54 14.00 9.99
C HIS A 79 -7.84 13.40 10.56
N GLU A 80 -8.68 14.18 11.25
CA GLU A 80 -9.98 13.68 11.76
C GLU A 80 -10.95 13.43 10.60
N LYS A 81 -10.86 14.23 9.54
CA LYS A 81 -11.67 14.08 8.33
C LYS A 81 -11.15 13.02 7.37
N TRP A 82 -9.95 12.46 7.60
CA TRP A 82 -9.34 11.51 6.68
C TRP A 82 -10.20 10.26 6.46
N THR A 83 -10.77 9.68 7.51
CA THR A 83 -11.64 8.50 7.34
C THR A 83 -12.94 8.80 6.60
N TYR A 84 -13.52 9.99 6.79
CA TYR A 84 -14.68 10.44 6.01
C TYR A 84 -14.31 10.69 4.54
N HIS A 85 -13.08 11.17 4.30
CA HIS A 85 -12.58 11.33 2.94
C HIS A 85 -12.40 9.98 2.24
N VAL A 86 -11.89 8.97 2.95
CA VAL A 86 -11.83 7.58 2.44
C VAL A 86 -13.22 7.11 2.01
N ASP A 87 -14.26 7.32 2.82
CA ASP A 87 -15.62 6.89 2.50
C ASP A 87 -16.24 7.62 1.30
N SER A 88 -15.77 8.83 0.99
CA SER A 88 -16.22 9.56 -0.20
C SER A 88 -15.66 8.97 -1.51
N ILE A 89 -14.61 8.15 -1.41
CA ILE A 89 -13.88 7.57 -2.56
C ILE A 89 -14.12 6.06 -2.67
N VAL A 90 -14.08 5.37 -1.54
CA VAL A 90 -14.18 3.91 -1.46
C VAL A 90 -15.62 3.54 -1.12
N PRO A 91 -16.23 2.58 -1.83
CA PRO A 91 -17.55 2.06 -1.45
C PRO A 91 -17.54 1.54 0.00
N LYS A 92 -18.72 1.45 0.60
CA LYS A 92 -18.87 0.97 1.98
C LYS A 92 -18.12 -0.37 2.20
N TYR A 93 -17.37 -0.47 3.29
CA TYR A 93 -16.64 -1.67 3.70
C TYR A 93 -16.99 -2.04 5.14
N ASP A 94 -16.86 -3.32 5.47
CA ASP A 94 -17.21 -3.88 6.77
C ASP A 94 -15.97 -4.03 7.68
N LEU A 95 -14.78 -4.10 7.08
CA LEU A 95 -13.54 -4.49 7.73
C LEU A 95 -12.35 -3.67 7.23
N VAL A 96 -11.51 -3.19 8.15
CA VAL A 96 -10.25 -2.50 7.82
C VAL A 96 -9.06 -3.35 8.24
N PHE A 97 -8.06 -3.45 7.37
CA PHE A 97 -6.79 -4.09 7.63
C PHE A 97 -5.71 -3.03 7.82
N SER A 98 -5.16 -2.92 9.03
CA SER A 98 -4.10 -1.95 9.34
C SER A 98 -3.25 -2.41 10.51
N ASN A 99 -1.99 -2.00 10.53
CA ASN A 99 -1.06 -2.15 11.66
C ASN A 99 -0.64 -0.79 12.24
N ASP A 100 -1.31 0.28 11.85
CA ASP A 100 -1.10 1.64 12.34
C ASP A 100 -2.09 1.95 13.46
N ASP A 101 -1.59 2.23 14.67
CA ASP A 101 -2.40 2.41 15.87
C ASP A 101 -3.38 3.58 15.75
N PHE A 102 -2.97 4.65 15.06
CA PHE A 102 -3.82 5.80 14.80
C PHE A 102 -5.01 5.45 13.90
N THR A 103 -4.76 4.67 12.84
CA THR A 103 -5.80 4.12 11.97
C THR A 103 -6.77 3.22 12.76
N HIS A 104 -6.25 2.38 13.67
CA HIS A 104 -7.08 1.56 14.55
C HIS A 104 -8.03 2.40 15.39
N GLU A 105 -7.51 3.44 16.03
CA GLU A 105 -8.30 4.33 16.89
C GLU A 105 -9.40 5.05 16.10
N LEU A 106 -9.06 5.62 14.94
CA LEU A 106 -10.01 6.33 14.09
C LEU A 106 -11.18 5.44 13.64
N TYR A 107 -10.89 4.21 13.19
CA TYR A 107 -11.95 3.30 12.71
C TYR A 107 -12.76 2.67 13.85
N LYS A 108 -12.13 2.38 15.00
CA LYS A 108 -12.86 1.90 16.20
C LYS A 108 -13.89 2.92 16.68
N ARG A 109 -13.55 4.22 16.70
CA ARG A 109 -14.50 5.30 17.07
C ARG A 109 -15.72 5.35 16.16
N ARG A 110 -15.61 4.82 14.93
CA ARG A 110 -16.69 4.76 13.94
C ARG A 110 -17.44 3.43 13.93
N GLY A 111 -17.13 2.52 14.86
CA GLY A 111 -17.75 1.19 14.94
C GLY A 111 -17.32 0.23 13.82
N ILE A 112 -16.26 0.55 13.07
CA ILE A 112 -15.74 -0.32 12.00
C ILE A 112 -14.73 -1.28 12.60
N LYS A 113 -14.85 -2.57 12.28
CA LYS A 113 -13.93 -3.60 12.75
C LYS A 113 -12.56 -3.41 12.08
N VAL A 114 -11.51 -3.46 12.89
CA VAL A 114 -10.12 -3.40 12.40
C VAL A 114 -9.41 -4.70 12.75
N ILE A 115 -8.72 -5.30 11.77
CA ILE A 115 -7.87 -6.47 11.95
C ILE A 115 -6.43 -6.10 11.65
N SER A 116 -5.55 -6.41 12.60
CA SER A 116 -4.10 -6.33 12.38
C SER A 116 -3.66 -7.42 11.42
N VAL A 117 -2.83 -7.04 10.45
CA VAL A 117 -2.26 -7.98 9.49
C VAL A 117 -1.03 -8.62 10.11
N PRO A 118 -0.87 -9.96 10.03
CA PRO A 118 0.36 -10.63 10.45
C PRO A 118 1.58 -9.99 9.79
N LEU A 119 2.45 -9.41 10.61
CA LEU A 119 3.65 -8.71 10.15
C LEU A 119 4.69 -9.73 9.67
N LYS A 120 4.83 -9.89 8.37
CA LYS A 120 5.93 -10.68 7.79
C LYS A 120 7.22 -9.87 7.87
N GLN A 121 8.21 -10.34 8.64
CA GLN A 121 9.59 -9.81 8.68
C GLN A 121 9.67 -8.27 8.74
N ARG A 122 8.95 -7.63 9.68
CA ARG A 122 8.83 -6.16 9.76
C ARG A 122 10.18 -5.43 9.84
N GLU A 123 11.19 -6.08 10.42
CA GLU A 123 12.54 -5.53 10.58
C GLU A 123 13.29 -5.38 9.24
N ILE A 124 12.82 -6.05 8.18
CA ILE A 124 13.51 -6.11 6.88
C ILE A 124 12.60 -5.62 5.75
N LEU A 125 11.28 -5.84 5.86
CA LEU A 125 10.28 -5.50 4.84
C LEU A 125 9.63 -4.14 5.14
N SER A 126 10.40 -3.08 4.95
CA SER A 126 9.97 -1.68 5.07
C SER A 126 10.23 -0.91 3.79
N GLY A 127 9.25 -0.11 3.36
CA GLY A 127 9.45 0.80 2.22
C GLY A 127 10.62 1.77 2.43
N THR A 128 10.91 2.17 3.67
CA THR A 128 12.07 3.05 3.96
C THR A 128 13.39 2.37 3.65
N ASP A 129 13.58 1.13 4.12
CA ASP A 129 14.82 0.40 3.89
C ASP A 129 15.00 0.02 2.42
N ILE A 130 13.91 -0.35 1.75
CA ILE A 130 13.92 -0.65 0.32
C ILE A 130 14.31 0.61 -0.49
N ARG A 131 13.73 1.78 -0.20
CA ARG A 131 14.12 3.04 -0.86
C ARG A 131 15.58 3.37 -0.61
N GLN A 132 16.07 3.19 0.62
CA GLN A 132 17.47 3.41 0.96
C GLN A 132 18.39 2.49 0.15
N LYS A 133 18.08 1.18 0.10
CA LYS A 133 18.84 0.19 -0.68
C LYS A 133 18.89 0.55 -2.17
N ILE A 134 17.76 0.97 -2.75
CA ILE A 134 17.70 1.44 -4.13
C ILE A 134 18.63 2.65 -4.32
N ALA A 135 18.56 3.64 -3.44
CA ALA A 135 19.36 4.88 -3.52
C ALA A 135 20.86 4.61 -3.54
N VAL A 136 21.34 3.72 -2.68
CA VAL A 136 22.78 3.38 -2.57
C VAL A 136 23.22 2.26 -3.51
N GLY A 137 22.32 1.72 -4.35
CA GLY A 137 22.63 0.63 -5.27
C GLY A 137 22.90 -0.73 -4.62
N GLN A 138 22.36 -0.97 -3.42
CA GLN A 138 22.38 -2.27 -2.76
C GLN A 138 21.32 -3.22 -3.34
N SER A 139 21.43 -4.53 -3.06
CA SER A 139 20.38 -5.51 -3.39
C SER A 139 19.07 -5.15 -2.68
N TRP A 140 18.00 -4.99 -3.46
CA TRP A 140 16.64 -4.68 -2.96
C TRP A 140 15.55 -5.58 -3.56
N SER A 141 15.83 -6.25 -4.69
CA SER A 141 14.84 -6.97 -5.48
C SER A 141 14.24 -8.17 -4.74
N GLU A 142 14.97 -8.76 -3.80
CA GLU A 142 14.49 -9.86 -2.94
C GLU A 142 13.41 -9.45 -1.95
N PHE A 143 13.24 -8.15 -1.67
CA PHE A 143 12.25 -7.64 -0.71
C PHE A 143 10.93 -7.25 -1.36
N VAL A 144 10.86 -7.29 -2.69
CA VAL A 144 9.66 -6.92 -3.45
C VAL A 144 9.22 -8.08 -4.36
N PRO A 145 7.92 -8.16 -4.73
CA PRO A 145 7.50 -9.11 -5.76
C PRO A 145 8.10 -8.75 -7.12
N LYS A 146 8.14 -9.75 -8.03
CA LYS A 146 8.69 -9.58 -9.38
C LYS A 146 8.03 -8.43 -10.16
N GLY A 147 6.70 -8.30 -10.06
CA GLY A 147 5.95 -7.21 -10.70
C GLY A 147 6.44 -5.83 -10.27
N THR A 148 6.59 -5.60 -8.97
CA THR A 148 7.19 -4.37 -8.45
C THR A 148 8.61 -4.16 -9.00
N ALA A 149 9.45 -5.20 -9.00
CA ALA A 149 10.81 -5.07 -9.51
C ALA A 149 10.84 -4.65 -10.98
N THR A 150 9.95 -5.22 -11.81
CA THR A 150 9.79 -4.83 -13.22
C THR A 150 9.45 -3.35 -13.36
N VAL A 151 8.50 -2.83 -12.58
CA VAL A 151 8.13 -1.41 -12.62
C VAL A 151 9.29 -0.52 -12.17
N LEU A 152 9.96 -0.86 -11.07
CA LEU A 152 11.07 -0.09 -10.54
C LEU A 152 12.24 0.02 -11.54
N LEU A 153 12.53 -1.05 -12.28
CA LEU A 153 13.52 -1.03 -13.35
C LEU A 153 13.06 -0.20 -14.55
N LYS A 154 11.80 -0.39 -14.99
CA LYS A 154 11.19 0.36 -16.11
C LYS A 154 11.25 1.87 -15.90
N ILE A 155 11.03 2.36 -14.68
CA ILE A 155 11.01 3.79 -14.36
C ILE A 155 12.36 4.36 -13.93
N ASN A 156 13.42 3.54 -13.99
CA ASN A 156 14.76 3.88 -13.50
C ASN A 156 14.74 4.46 -12.08
N ALA A 157 14.14 3.71 -11.15
CA ALA A 157 13.88 4.15 -9.78
C ALA A 157 15.15 4.59 -9.01
N LYS A 158 16.30 3.98 -9.32
CA LYS A 158 17.59 4.36 -8.73
C LYS A 158 17.94 5.82 -9.03
N ASP A 159 17.98 6.17 -10.31
CA ASP A 159 18.33 7.53 -10.73
C ASP A 159 17.30 8.56 -10.28
N ARG A 160 16.03 8.17 -10.21
CA ARG A 160 14.98 9.02 -9.66
C ARG A 160 15.22 9.30 -8.18
N ILE A 161 15.38 8.26 -7.36
CA ILE A 161 15.54 8.41 -5.90
C ILE A 161 16.85 9.14 -5.56
N ALA A 162 17.93 8.92 -6.32
CA ALA A 162 19.20 9.61 -6.11
C ALA A 162 19.12 11.14 -6.30
N LYS A 163 18.09 11.63 -7.00
CA LYS A 163 17.85 13.07 -7.26
C LYS A 163 16.90 13.72 -6.24
N LEU A 164 16.33 12.96 -5.31
CA LEU A 164 15.36 13.41 -4.30
C LEU A 164 16.02 13.67 -2.96
#